data_AF-A0A381TWD5-F1
#
_entry.id   AF-A0A381TWD5-F1
#
_cell.length_a   1.000
_cell.length_b   1.000
_cell.length_c   1.000
_cell.angle_alpha   90.00
_cell.angle_beta   90.00
_cell.angle_gamma   90.00
#
_symmetry.space_group_name_H-M   'P 1'
#
loop_
_entity.id
_entity.type
_entity.pdbx_description
1 polymer ?
#
loop_
_entity_poly.entity_id
_entity_poly.type
_entity_poly.pdbx_seq_one_letter_code
_entity_poly.pdbx_strand_id
1 'polypeptide(L)'
;MKIGIIRIDRMGDMILTLPIIQSIKSIDSSIKIHVFASSRNVQVIQSFKYIDRIFNINDENKLNKEKYDLILNISPGWKSFFLCLFSKASKKGNLIFLSRYKKKYYSKLLILILSKIFFQKTLIINRIKRFNNNQSIHCTEMMFKLLDKCDVTYEKNILIENFLPKFKVIGSEKKIC
;
A
#
# COMPACT_ATOMS: atom_id res chain seq x y z
N MET A 1 -3.30 -16.56 -8.18
CA MET A 1 -3.20 -15.95 -6.83
C MET A 1 -4.10 -14.71 -6.77
N LYS A 2 -4.73 -14.42 -5.62
CA LYS A 2 -5.50 -13.18 -5.37
C LYS A 2 -4.86 -12.38 -4.23
N ILE A 3 -4.45 -11.15 -4.55
CA ILE A 3 -3.79 -10.22 -3.63
C ILE A 3 -4.74 -9.05 -3.30
N GLY A 4 -4.92 -8.77 -2.01
CA GLY A 4 -5.54 -7.54 -1.52
C GLY A 4 -4.48 -6.51 -1.13
N ILE A 5 -4.61 -5.26 -1.56
CA ILE A 5 -3.69 -4.17 -1.19
C ILE A 5 -4.47 -3.09 -0.45
N ILE A 6 -4.07 -2.78 0.78
CA ILE A 6 -4.69 -1.71 1.58
C ILE A 6 -3.84 -0.45 1.44
N ARG A 7 -4.40 0.58 0.79
CA ARG A 7 -3.78 1.91 0.61
C ARG A 7 -4.80 3.03 0.80
N ILE A 8 -4.96 3.46 2.05
CA ILE A 8 -6.02 4.41 2.46
C ILE A 8 -5.50 5.81 2.80
N ASP A 9 -4.20 6.05 2.61
CA ASP A 9 -3.55 7.32 2.91
C ASP A 9 -3.84 8.40 1.84
N ARG A 10 -2.93 9.38 1.72
CA ARG A 10 -3.05 10.50 0.78
C ARG A 10 -2.91 10.02 -0.68
N MET A 11 -3.37 10.86 -1.60
CA MET A 11 -3.31 10.57 -3.04
C MET A 11 -1.88 10.33 -3.54
N GLY A 12 -0.91 11.14 -3.13
CA GLY A 12 0.50 10.95 -3.53
C GLY A 12 1.05 9.59 -3.09
N ASP A 13 0.67 9.14 -1.90
CA ASP A 13 1.00 7.81 -1.39
C ASP A 13 0.38 6.69 -2.24
N MET A 14 -0.85 6.88 -2.74
CA MET A 14 -1.48 5.95 -3.67
C MET A 14 -0.75 5.91 -5.02
N ILE A 15 -0.37 7.05 -5.58
CA ILE A 15 0.37 7.11 -6.86
C ILE A 15 1.69 6.34 -6.76
N LEU A 16 2.43 6.48 -5.64
CA LEU A 16 3.67 5.74 -5.39
C LEU A 16 3.48 4.21 -5.26
N THR A 17 2.24 3.75 -5.12
CA THR A 17 1.88 2.32 -5.05
C THR A 17 1.66 1.70 -6.43
N LEU A 18 1.30 2.50 -7.43
CA LEU A 18 0.97 2.01 -8.77
C LEU A 18 2.09 1.26 -9.48
N PRO A 19 3.39 1.64 -9.37
CA PRO A 19 4.49 0.81 -9.88
C PRO A 19 4.49 -0.60 -9.29
N ILE A 20 4.14 -0.73 -8.00
CA ILE A 20 4.10 -2.01 -7.30
C ILE A 20 3.01 -2.90 -7.92
N ILE A 21 1.82 -2.35 -8.13
CA ILE A 21 0.70 -3.07 -8.73
C ILE A 21 1.03 -3.50 -10.16
N GLN A 22 1.56 -2.59 -10.98
CA GLN A 22 1.95 -2.87 -12.35
C GLN A 22 3.03 -3.96 -12.40
N SER A 23 4.06 -3.85 -11.55
CA SER A 23 5.17 -4.80 -11.52
C SER A 23 4.76 -6.25 -11.22
N ILE A 24 3.75 -6.46 -10.37
CA ILE A 24 3.21 -7.79 -10.09
C ILE A 24 2.47 -8.32 -11.33
N LYS A 25 1.59 -7.50 -11.91
CA LYS A 25 0.78 -7.88 -13.08
C LYS A 25 1.58 -8.10 -14.35
N SER A 26 2.73 -7.42 -14.51
CA SER A 26 3.60 -7.60 -15.66
C SER A 26 4.30 -8.96 -15.69
N ILE A 27 4.52 -9.59 -14.52
CA ILE A 27 5.08 -10.94 -14.44
C ILE A 27 3.99 -12.00 -14.68
N ASP A 28 2.83 -11.83 -14.05
CA ASP A 28 1.72 -12.77 -14.19
C ASP A 28 0.39 -12.01 -14.20
N SER A 29 -0.19 -11.91 -15.40
CA SER A 29 -1.47 -11.22 -15.63
C SER A 29 -2.66 -11.94 -14.98
N SER A 30 -2.52 -13.23 -14.64
CA SER A 30 -3.55 -14.03 -13.98
C SER A 30 -3.72 -13.70 -12.49
N ILE A 31 -2.73 -13.04 -11.87
CA ILE A 31 -2.81 -12.59 -10.48
C ILE A 31 -3.94 -11.56 -10.37
N LYS A 32 -4.95 -11.81 -9.53
CA LYS A 32 -6.02 -10.84 -9.27
C LYS A 32 -5.61 -9.87 -8.17
N ILE A 33 -5.56 -8.58 -8.48
CA ILE A 33 -5.23 -7.51 -7.54
C ILE A 33 -6.49 -6.70 -7.23
N HIS A 34 -6.88 -6.71 -5.96
CA HIS A 34 -7.93 -5.84 -5.44
C HIS A 34 -7.31 -4.76 -4.55
N VAL A 35 -7.75 -3.51 -4.69
CA VAL A 35 -7.23 -2.38 -3.90
C VAL A 35 -8.31 -1.83 -2.99
N PHE A 36 -8.00 -1.72 -1.70
CA PHE A 36 -8.81 -1.08 -0.67
C PHE A 36 -8.32 0.35 -0.45
N ALA A 37 -9.12 1.31 -0.90
CA ALA A 37 -8.74 2.71 -1.02
C ALA A 37 -9.73 3.64 -0.30
N SER A 38 -9.28 4.83 0.08
CA SER A 38 -10.19 5.91 0.51
C SER A 38 -11.04 6.41 -0.66
N SER A 39 -12.20 7.02 -0.41
CA SER A 39 -13.08 7.55 -1.48
C SER A 39 -12.35 8.43 -2.49
N ARG A 40 -11.43 9.28 -2.02
CA ARG A 40 -10.61 10.14 -2.89
C ARG A 40 -9.67 9.33 -3.78
N ASN A 41 -9.01 8.33 -3.22
CA ASN A 41 -8.08 7.50 -3.98
C ASN A 41 -8.81 6.63 -5.01
N VAL A 42 -10.03 6.16 -4.72
CA VAL A 42 -10.85 5.41 -5.71
C VAL A 42 -10.96 6.17 -7.03
N GLN A 43 -11.27 7.46 -6.97
CA GLN A 43 -11.39 8.31 -8.16
C GLN A 43 -10.08 8.42 -8.96
N VAL A 44 -8.94 8.36 -8.27
CA VAL A 44 -7.60 8.51 -8.86
C VAL A 44 -7.16 7.25 -9.58
N ILE A 45 -7.51 6.08 -9.05
CA ILE A 45 -7.02 4.78 -9.55
C ILE A 45 -8.04 4.01 -10.38
N GLN A 46 -9.25 4.55 -10.57
CA GLN A 46 -10.33 3.87 -11.32
C GLN A 46 -9.97 3.48 -12.75
N SER A 47 -9.09 4.25 -13.42
CA SER A 47 -8.65 3.98 -14.80
C SER A 47 -7.39 3.13 -14.88
N PHE A 48 -6.82 2.70 -13.75
CA PHE A 48 -5.56 1.97 -13.75
C PHE A 48 -5.79 0.50 -14.10
N LYS A 49 -5.49 0.13 -15.35
CA LYS A 49 -5.80 -1.20 -15.95
C LYS A 49 -5.24 -2.41 -15.19
N TYR A 50 -4.23 -2.21 -14.35
CA TYR A 50 -3.58 -3.27 -13.58
C TYR A 50 -4.33 -3.65 -12.29
N ILE A 51 -5.42 -2.95 -11.95
CA ILE A 51 -6.27 -3.26 -10.81
C ILE A 51 -7.56 -3.92 -11.29
N ASP A 52 -7.83 -5.13 -10.81
CA ASP A 52 -9.02 -5.88 -11.21
C ASP A 52 -10.28 -5.38 -10.50
N ARG A 53 -10.17 -4.98 -9.22
CA ARG A 53 -11.28 -4.41 -8.45
C ARG A 53 -10.80 -3.37 -7.44
N ILE A 54 -11.61 -2.33 -7.24
CA ILE A 54 -11.35 -1.28 -6.25
C ILE A 54 -12.50 -1.28 -5.24
N PHE A 55 -12.16 -1.29 -3.96
CA PHE A 55 -13.09 -1.19 -2.86
C PHE A 55 -12.86 0.10 -2.08
N ASN A 56 -13.95 0.82 -1.83
CA ASN A 56 -13.91 1.93 -0.89
C ASN A 56 -13.84 1.39 0.54
N ILE A 57 -12.93 1.93 1.34
CA ILE A 57 -12.72 1.51 2.72
C ILE A 57 -13.91 1.77 3.64
N ASN A 58 -14.83 2.68 3.25
CA ASN A 58 -16.05 2.89 4.03
C ASN A 58 -16.94 1.64 4.10
N ASP A 59 -16.72 0.68 3.17
CA ASP A 59 -17.40 -0.61 3.16
C ASP A 59 -16.48 -1.72 3.71
N GLU A 60 -16.03 -1.59 4.97
CA GLU A 60 -15.03 -2.49 5.59
C GLU A 60 -15.40 -3.98 5.50
N ASN A 61 -16.70 -4.29 5.52
CA ASN A 61 -17.23 -5.65 5.37
C ASN A 61 -16.84 -6.32 4.04
N LYS A 62 -16.52 -5.56 2.99
CA LYS A 62 -16.13 -6.12 1.67
C LYS A 62 -14.80 -6.86 1.73
N LEU A 63 -13.90 -6.51 2.65
CA LEU A 63 -12.60 -7.17 2.76
C LEU A 63 -12.75 -8.66 3.12
N ASN A 64 -13.68 -8.98 4.01
CA ASN A 64 -13.91 -10.34 4.49
C ASN A 64 -14.93 -11.14 3.66
N LYS A 65 -15.59 -10.52 2.68
CA LYS A 65 -16.44 -11.21 1.70
C LYS A 65 -15.63 -11.95 0.65
N GLU A 66 -14.41 -11.49 0.39
CA GLU A 66 -13.49 -12.09 -0.57
C GLU A 66 -12.46 -12.96 0.14
N LYS A 67 -12.11 -14.10 -0.47
CA LYS A 67 -10.98 -14.92 -0.03
C LYS A 67 -9.71 -14.45 -0.74
N TYR A 68 -8.71 -14.02 0.03
CA TYR A 68 -7.41 -13.56 -0.45
C TYR A 68 -6.30 -14.54 -0.03
N ASP A 69 -5.41 -14.85 -0.97
CA ASP A 69 -4.20 -15.64 -0.68
C ASP A 69 -3.20 -14.80 0.11
N LEU A 70 -3.12 -13.51 -0.22
CA LEU A 70 -2.25 -12.54 0.43
C LEU A 70 -2.97 -11.21 0.56
N ILE A 71 -2.81 -10.55 1.71
CA ILE A 71 -3.14 -9.15 1.87
C ILE A 71 -1.90 -8.36 2.29
N LEU A 72 -1.72 -7.18 1.70
CA LEU A 72 -0.62 -6.28 1.96
C LEU A 72 -1.14 -4.97 2.54
N ASN A 73 -0.80 -4.69 3.80
CA ASN A 73 -0.96 -3.35 4.36
C ASN A 73 0.29 -2.52 4.09
N ILE A 74 0.18 -1.61 3.14
CA ILE A 74 1.23 -0.64 2.80
C ILE A 74 0.93 0.75 3.38
N SER A 75 -0.20 0.93 4.08
CA SER A 75 -0.57 2.16 4.76
C SER A 75 -0.07 2.22 6.21
N PRO A 76 0.65 3.29 6.63
CA PRO A 76 1.22 3.43 7.98
C PRO A 76 0.22 3.72 9.12
N GLY A 77 -1.09 3.70 8.86
CA GLY A 77 -2.14 4.08 9.79
C GLY A 77 -2.63 2.93 10.69
N TRP A 78 -3.29 3.27 11.81
CA TRP A 78 -3.90 2.28 12.70
C TRP A 78 -5.12 1.63 12.05
N LYS A 79 -5.96 2.43 11.37
CA LYS A 79 -7.13 1.93 10.66
C LYS A 79 -6.76 0.83 9.66
N SER A 80 -5.74 1.06 8.83
CA SER A 80 -5.28 0.07 7.86
C SER A 80 -4.62 -1.15 8.52
N PHE A 81 -3.89 -0.94 9.62
CA PHE A 81 -3.31 -2.03 10.40
C PHE A 81 -4.39 -2.98 10.95
N PHE A 82 -5.41 -2.45 11.64
CA PHE A 82 -6.47 -3.27 12.22
C PHE A 82 -7.35 -3.91 11.14
N LEU A 83 -7.63 -3.19 10.05
CA LEU A 83 -8.32 -3.77 8.91
C LEU A 83 -7.57 -4.99 8.35
N CYS A 84 -6.25 -4.88 8.20
CA CYS A 84 -5.42 -6.00 7.74
C CYS A 84 -5.36 -7.13 8.76
N LEU A 85 -5.25 -6.78 10.05
CA LEU A 85 -5.21 -7.72 11.16
C LEU A 85 -6.47 -8.60 11.19
N PHE A 86 -7.64 -7.98 11.10
CA PHE A 86 -8.95 -8.66 11.14
C PHE A 86 -9.39 -9.24 9.78
N SER A 87 -8.53 -9.18 8.76
CA SER A 87 -8.82 -9.80 7.48
C SER A 87 -8.72 -11.34 7.56
N LYS A 88 -9.59 -12.03 6.84
CA LYS A 88 -9.58 -13.50 6.72
C LYS A 88 -8.59 -14.03 5.67
N ALA A 89 -7.63 -13.21 5.23
CA ALA A 89 -6.63 -13.60 4.25
C ALA A 89 -5.67 -14.67 4.79
N SER A 90 -5.27 -15.60 3.92
CA SER A 90 -4.38 -16.73 4.26
C SER A 90 -3.01 -16.25 4.73
N LYS A 91 -2.41 -15.29 4.00
CA LYS A 91 -1.15 -14.63 4.37
C LYS A 91 -1.37 -13.13 4.54
N LYS A 92 -0.62 -12.53 5.46
CA LYS A 92 -0.68 -11.09 5.76
C LYS A 92 0.72 -10.49 5.75
N GLY A 93 0.92 -9.48 4.90
CA GLY A 93 2.12 -8.64 4.83
C GLY A 93 1.82 -7.24 5.35
N ASN A 94 2.75 -6.64 6.09
CA ASN A 94 2.52 -5.32 6.71
C ASN A 94 3.78 -4.45 6.73
N LEU A 95 3.61 -3.17 6.39
CA LEU A 95 4.65 -2.15 6.43
C LEU A 95 4.45 -1.21 7.62
N ILE A 96 5.41 -1.21 8.55
CA ILE A 96 5.39 -0.34 9.73
C ILE A 96 6.55 0.65 9.65
N PHE A 97 6.23 1.92 9.48
CA PHE A 97 7.19 3.00 9.69
C PHE A 97 7.25 3.40 11.16
N LEU A 98 8.43 3.36 11.79
CA LEU A 98 8.62 3.90 13.13
C LEU A 98 8.42 5.43 13.17
N SER A 99 8.24 5.97 14.38
CA SER A 99 8.10 7.41 14.61
C SER A 99 9.27 8.18 13.99
N ARG A 100 8.96 9.32 13.35
CA ARG A 100 9.97 10.29 12.88
C ARG A 100 10.50 11.17 14.00
N TYR A 101 9.76 11.26 15.10
CA TYR A 101 10.03 12.21 16.18
C TYR A 101 10.73 11.51 17.34
N LYS A 102 11.75 12.19 17.88
CA LYS A 102 12.74 11.68 18.85
C LYS A 102 12.13 11.25 20.21
N LYS A 103 10.98 11.84 20.61
CA LYS A 103 10.37 11.65 21.95
C LYS A 103 9.10 10.79 21.94
N LYS A 104 9.18 9.49 21.63
CA LYS A 104 8.10 8.54 21.97
C LYS A 104 8.63 7.13 22.26
N TYR A 105 9.07 6.89 23.50
CA TYR A 105 9.61 5.61 23.98
C TYR A 105 8.67 4.41 23.72
N TYR A 106 7.34 4.63 23.74
CA TYR A 106 6.34 3.58 23.54
C TYR A 106 5.60 3.64 22.20
N SER A 107 6.01 4.52 21.27
CA SER A 107 5.25 4.63 20.01
C SER A 107 5.26 3.32 19.25
N LYS A 108 4.06 2.80 18.99
CA LYS A 108 3.80 1.59 18.21
C LYS A 108 4.23 0.27 18.86
N LEU A 109 4.57 0.23 20.16
CA LEU A 109 4.94 -1.03 20.83
C LEU A 109 3.84 -2.10 20.68
N LEU A 110 2.59 -1.75 20.99
CA LEU A 110 1.44 -2.65 20.82
C LEU A 110 1.29 -3.13 19.37
N ILE A 111 1.43 -2.22 18.40
CA ILE A 111 1.33 -2.56 16.97
C ILE A 111 2.46 -3.51 16.57
N LEU A 112 3.68 -3.31 17.08
CA LEU A 112 4.82 -4.18 16.81
C LEU A 112 4.59 -5.58 17.40
N ILE A 113 4.09 -5.68 18.63
CA ILE A 113 3.76 -6.95 19.26
C ILE A 113 2.67 -7.69 18.46
N LEU A 114 1.54 -7.02 18.19
CA LEU A 114 0.48 -7.60 17.36
C LEU A 114 0.98 -8.00 15.98
N SER A 115 1.86 -7.19 15.37
CA SER A 115 2.39 -7.49 14.04
C SER A 115 3.25 -8.75 14.01
N LYS A 116 3.95 -9.08 15.10
CA LYS A 116 4.77 -10.29 15.20
C LYS A 116 3.91 -11.55 15.39
N ILE A 117 2.76 -11.42 16.04
CA ILE A 117 1.87 -12.54 16.34
C ILE A 117 0.98 -12.88 15.14
N PHE A 118 0.39 -11.86 14.51
CA PHE A 118 -0.72 -12.08 13.57
C PHE A 118 -0.36 -11.95 12.09
N PHE A 119 0.84 -11.45 11.76
CA PHE A 119 1.25 -11.26 10.39
C PHE A 119 2.39 -12.20 10.04
N GLN A 120 2.25 -12.86 8.88
CA GLN A 120 3.29 -13.74 8.37
C GLN A 120 4.59 -12.97 8.15
N LYS A 121 4.49 -11.76 7.59
CA LYS A 121 5.65 -10.91 7.31
C LYS A 121 5.35 -9.46 7.65
N THR A 122 6.20 -8.87 8.49
CA THR A 122 6.15 -7.44 8.79
C THR A 122 7.49 -6.80 8.44
N LEU A 123 7.47 -5.75 7.62
CA LEU A 123 8.63 -4.91 7.33
C LEU A 123 8.60 -3.67 8.23
N ILE A 124 9.57 -3.56 9.14
CA ILE A 124 9.69 -2.43 10.07
C ILE A 124 10.77 -1.49 9.56
N ILE A 125 10.42 -0.23 9.32
CA ILE A 125 11.32 0.79 8.79
C ILE A 125 11.60 1.87 9.84
N ASN A 126 12.85 1.95 10.29
CA ASN A 126 13.35 3.08 11.05
C ASN A 126 13.91 4.15 10.11
N ARG A 127 13.11 5.18 9.81
CA ARG A 127 13.50 6.24 8.87
C ARG A 127 14.68 7.09 9.37
N ILE A 128 14.77 7.34 10.68
CA ILE A 128 15.86 8.14 11.26
C ILE A 128 17.18 7.36 11.10
N LYS A 129 17.19 6.08 11.49
CA LYS A 129 18.37 5.23 11.34
C LYS A 129 18.81 5.11 9.87
N ARG A 130 17.85 4.94 8.95
CA ARG A 130 18.14 4.87 7.51
C ARG A 130 18.72 6.18 6.98
N PHE A 131 18.12 7.31 7.35
CA PHE A 131 18.63 8.62 6.99
C PHE A 131 20.06 8.84 7.47
N ASN A 132 20.33 8.54 8.75
CA ASN A 132 21.68 8.67 9.32
C ASN A 132 22.72 7.75 8.64
N ASN A 133 22.27 6.64 8.07
CA ASN A 133 23.11 5.67 7.38
C ASN A 133 23.14 5.90 5.85
N ASN A 134 22.66 7.04 5.35
CA ASN A 134 22.53 7.35 3.92
C ASN A 134 21.77 6.28 3.10
N GLN A 135 20.80 5.63 3.73
CA GLN A 135 19.95 4.63 3.09
C GLN A 135 18.64 5.25 2.63
N SER A 136 18.19 4.89 1.43
CA SER A 136 16.92 5.37 0.87
C SER A 136 15.73 5.10 1.78
N ILE A 137 14.85 6.09 1.88
CA ILE A 137 13.57 6.06 2.59
C ILE A 137 12.38 6.11 1.62
N HIS A 138 12.62 5.91 0.33
CA HIS A 138 11.60 6.02 -0.72
C HIS A 138 10.48 4.99 -0.50
N CYS A 139 9.23 5.44 -0.48
CA CYS A 139 8.09 4.58 -0.15
C CYS A 139 7.97 3.38 -1.10
N THR A 140 8.13 3.58 -2.40
CA THR A 140 8.04 2.50 -3.40
C THR A 140 9.12 1.43 -3.18
N GLU A 141 10.34 1.82 -2.81
CA GLU A 141 11.40 0.86 -2.50
C GLU A 141 11.05 0.03 -1.25
N MET A 142 10.45 0.66 -0.23
CA MET A 142 10.01 -0.07 0.96
C MET A 142 8.85 -1.04 0.65
N MET A 143 7.99 -0.70 -0.32
CA MET A 143 6.93 -1.59 -0.78
C MET A 143 7.50 -2.79 -1.56
N PHE A 144 8.49 -2.59 -2.43
CA PHE A 144 9.20 -3.70 -3.09
C PHE A 144 9.88 -4.64 -2.09
N LYS A 145 10.56 -4.09 -1.07
CA LYS A 145 11.13 -4.90 0.01
C LYS A 145 10.08 -5.70 0.79
N LEU A 146 8.84 -5.21 0.89
CA LEU A 146 7.76 -5.97 1.48
C LEU A 146 7.32 -7.12 0.56
N LEU A 147 7.25 -6.89 -0.76
CA LEU A 147 6.99 -7.96 -1.73
C LEU A 147 8.03 -9.06 -1.66
N ASP A 148 9.33 -8.70 -1.65
CA ASP A 148 10.44 -9.67 -1.48
C ASP A 148 10.22 -10.51 -0.23
N LYS A 149 9.89 -9.84 0.89
CA LYS A 149 9.69 -10.50 2.18
C LYS A 149 8.48 -11.43 2.20
N CYS A 150 7.48 -11.16 1.36
CA CYS A 150 6.24 -11.93 1.20
C CYS A 150 6.32 -12.98 0.08
N ASP A 151 7.50 -13.19 -0.52
CA ASP A 151 7.73 -14.13 -1.62
C ASP A 151 6.83 -13.83 -2.84
N VAL A 152 6.56 -12.55 -3.10
CA VAL A 152 5.79 -12.11 -4.28
C VAL A 152 6.77 -11.72 -5.38
N THR A 153 6.67 -12.37 -6.54
CA THR A 153 7.45 -12.04 -7.73
C THR A 153 6.94 -10.75 -8.38
N TYR A 154 7.86 -9.91 -8.85
CA TYR A 154 7.55 -8.65 -9.52
C TYR A 154 8.67 -8.27 -10.50
N GLU A 155 8.32 -7.45 -11.49
CA GLU A 155 9.26 -6.87 -12.45
C GLU A 155 9.97 -5.65 -11.85
N LYS A 156 11.31 -5.62 -11.85
CA LYS A 156 12.11 -4.59 -11.15
C LYS A 156 12.24 -3.28 -11.94
N ASN A 157 12.26 -3.36 -13.28
CA ASN A 157 12.61 -2.23 -14.14
C ASN A 157 11.40 -1.73 -14.94
N ILE A 158 10.34 -1.33 -14.23
CA ILE A 158 9.11 -0.86 -14.87
C ILE A 158 9.03 0.67 -14.87
N LEU A 159 8.80 1.20 -16.07
CA LEU A 159 8.27 2.55 -16.23
C LEU A 159 6.75 2.49 -16.03
N ILE A 160 6.23 3.36 -15.17
CA ILE A 160 4.78 3.46 -14.99
C ILE A 160 4.18 3.86 -16.34
N GLU A 161 3.22 3.07 -16.82
CA GLU A 161 2.50 3.47 -18.01
C GLU A 161 1.64 4.70 -17.73
N ASN A 162 1.53 5.60 -18.70
CA ASN A 162 0.66 6.76 -18.60
C ASN A 162 -0.80 6.31 -18.39
N PHE A 163 -1.27 6.43 -17.15
CA PHE A 163 -2.63 6.05 -16.76
C PHE A 163 -3.50 7.24 -16.35
N LEU A 164 -2.87 8.39 -16.10
CA LEU A 164 -3.59 9.63 -15.86
C LEU A 164 -4.20 10.08 -17.19
N PRO A 165 -5.49 10.48 -17.21
CA PRO A 165 -6.07 11.03 -18.41
C PRO A 165 -5.24 12.22 -18.89
N LYS A 166 -5.00 12.31 -20.19
CA LYS A 166 -4.44 13.52 -20.82
C LYS A 166 -5.37 14.68 -20.44
N PHE A 167 -4.90 15.51 -19.51
CA PHE A 167 -5.50 16.70 -18.90
C PHE A 167 -6.97 17.00 -19.24
N LYS A 168 -7.83 17.01 -18.22
CA LYS A 168 -8.95 17.97 -18.21
C LYS A 168 -8.39 19.29 -17.69
N VAL A 169 -8.57 20.37 -18.44
CA VAL A 169 -8.31 21.73 -17.94
C VAL A 169 -9.21 21.92 -16.72
N ILE A 170 -8.62 21.96 -15.53
CA ILE A 170 -9.33 22.37 -14.33
C ILE A 170 -9.34 23.89 -14.38
N GLY A 171 -10.46 24.48 -14.81
CA GLY A 171 -10.67 25.92 -14.69
C GLY A 171 -10.53 26.29 -13.22
N SER A 172 -9.48 27.03 -12.88
CA SER A 172 -9.35 27.60 -11.55
C SER A 172 -10.34 28.76 -11.43
N GLU A 173 -11.31 28.67 -10.53
CA GLU A 173 -12.19 29.80 -10.20
C GLU A 173 -11.41 30.95 -9.55
N LYS A 174 -10.23 30.66 -8.97
CA LYS A 174 -9.33 31.68 -8.43
C LYS A 174 -8.28 32.05 -9.47
N LYS A 175 -8.17 33.34 -9.78
CA LYS A 175 -6.95 33.89 -10.36
C LYS A 175 -5.81 33.49 -9.43
N ILE A 176 -4.88 32.69 -9.95
CA ILE A 176 -3.61 32.44 -9.28
C ILE A 176 -2.89 33.79 -9.34
N CYS A 177 -2.80 34.47 -8.19
CA CYS A 177 -1.99 35.67 -8.04
C CYS A 177 -0.50 35.33 -8.15
#